data_AF-A0A936VY08-F1
#
_entry.id   AF-A0A936VY08-F1
#
_cell.length_a   1.000
_cell.length_b   1.000
_cell.length_c   1.000
_cell.angle_alpha   90.00
_cell.angle_beta   90.00
_cell.angle_gamma   90.00
#
_symmetry.space_group_name_H-M   'P 1'
#
loop_
_entity.id
_entity.type
_entity.pdbx_description
1 polymer ?
#
loop_
_entity_poly.entity_id
_entity_poly.type
_entity_poly.pdbx_seq_one_letter_code
_entity_poly.pdbx_strand_id
1 'polypeptide(L)'
;MDEYLIEFKEKPAAKVTIRQLLSHSSGMPNYDIIKDFFPKMSRQFFTREDYVKLYQDAPLAFTPGTKYLYSSWAYFTLGYIIEKVTGKSYAQAMEEEIFDKLGMKNSGSYYHTQIVPKRASGYDYGLGNFLSADFRDQSNTMGTGDLYSTVEDLFKFHTALANHSLLNMELTKEMFTPGIKPARYGFGWYNQNFRYTATDSVSANYHLGSTDGFISFMIRIPETNSMAVILCNSYPTDYFGIIKDLLKVLYNKPVILKEPIHKKMESLIGQFDAQKAVAEYKIMKMDTAHFYADWLQLYYLGENLVSFKRYDDARIIVENNVQEFPDKYLNALSMANIYLNLNKREEAIKFYKKTLELNPDIEEAKNRLKELNGK
;
A
#
# COMPACT_ATOMS: atom_id res chain seq x y z
N MET A 1 22.41 -4.69 -14.63
CA MET A 1 21.75 -3.37 -14.66
C MET A 1 22.63 -2.36 -15.38
N ASP A 2 23.92 -2.34 -15.02
CA ASP A 2 24.99 -1.59 -15.69
C ASP A 2 25.09 -1.77 -17.22
N GLU A 3 24.64 -2.90 -17.76
CA GLU A 3 24.54 -3.12 -19.22
C GLU A 3 23.55 -2.17 -19.91
N TYR A 4 22.45 -1.81 -19.24
CA TYR A 4 21.37 -1.01 -19.81
C TYR A 4 21.43 0.46 -19.37
N LEU A 5 21.92 0.72 -18.16
CA LEU A 5 21.99 2.05 -17.54
C LEU A 5 23.41 2.33 -17.07
N ILE A 6 24.11 3.22 -17.78
CA ILE A 6 25.50 3.58 -17.48
C ILE A 6 25.63 4.27 -16.10
N GLU A 7 24.56 4.91 -15.63
CA GLU A 7 24.44 5.55 -14.32
C GLU A 7 24.69 4.56 -13.17
N PHE A 8 24.41 3.27 -13.38
CA PHE A 8 24.64 2.20 -12.41
C PHE A 8 26.01 1.54 -12.53
N LYS A 9 26.85 1.93 -13.48
CA LYS A 9 28.21 1.36 -13.59
C LYS A 9 29.01 1.70 -12.34
N GLU A 10 29.68 0.69 -11.78
CA GLU A 10 30.47 0.80 -10.53
C GLU A 10 29.66 1.20 -9.28
N LYS A 11 28.33 1.13 -9.35
CA LYS A 11 27.44 1.39 -8.22
C LYS A 11 27.06 0.10 -7.48
N PRO A 12 26.56 0.17 -6.22
CA PRO A 12 26.16 -1.01 -5.46
C PRO A 12 25.22 -1.94 -6.21
N ALA A 13 24.30 -1.37 -7.00
CA ALA A 13 23.30 -2.12 -7.74
C ALA A 13 23.74 -2.53 -9.18
N ALA A 14 24.99 -2.28 -9.60
CA ALA A 14 25.47 -2.55 -10.96
C ALA A 14 25.10 -3.94 -11.50
N LYS A 15 25.30 -4.97 -10.67
CA LYS A 15 25.10 -6.40 -10.99
C LYS A 15 23.69 -6.93 -10.71
N VAL A 16 22.77 -6.07 -10.27
CA VAL A 16 21.35 -6.46 -10.15
C VAL A 16 20.81 -6.80 -11.55
N THR A 17 20.06 -7.89 -11.64
CA THR A 17 19.45 -8.37 -12.89
C THR A 17 18.02 -7.84 -13.06
N ILE A 18 17.51 -7.84 -14.30
CA ILE A 18 16.11 -7.49 -14.60
C ILE A 18 15.12 -8.34 -13.79
N ARG A 19 15.39 -9.64 -13.66
CA ARG A 19 14.55 -10.57 -12.87
C ARG A 19 14.53 -10.23 -11.38
N GLN A 20 15.65 -9.75 -10.85
CA GLN A 20 15.73 -9.30 -9.46
C GLN A 20 14.96 -7.99 -9.22
N LEU A 21 14.94 -7.08 -10.20
CA LEU A 21 14.09 -5.89 -10.14
C LEU A 21 12.60 -6.28 -10.19
N LEU A 22 12.20 -7.09 -11.17
CA LEU A 22 10.81 -7.52 -11.37
C LEU A 22 10.23 -8.25 -10.16
N SER A 23 11.04 -9.07 -9.49
CA SER A 23 10.65 -9.87 -8.32
C SER A 23 10.87 -9.21 -6.96
N HIS A 24 11.30 -7.94 -6.93
CA HIS A 24 11.67 -7.24 -5.69
C HIS A 24 12.69 -8.00 -4.83
N SER A 25 13.65 -8.66 -5.50
CA SER A 25 14.76 -9.36 -4.85
C SER A 25 16.11 -8.68 -5.10
N SER A 26 16.12 -7.44 -5.59
CA SER A 26 17.34 -6.67 -5.84
C SER A 26 18.05 -6.19 -4.58
N GLY A 27 17.33 -6.03 -3.47
CA GLY A 27 17.84 -5.36 -2.27
C GLY A 27 17.92 -3.83 -2.40
N MET A 28 17.43 -3.25 -3.50
CA MET A 28 17.37 -1.80 -3.66
C MET A 28 16.42 -1.20 -2.62
N PRO A 29 16.78 -0.08 -1.98
CA PRO A 29 15.90 0.60 -1.04
C PRO A 29 14.70 1.22 -1.76
N ASN A 30 13.80 1.81 -0.98
CA ASN A 30 12.73 2.64 -1.48
C ASN A 30 12.87 4.07 -0.93
N TYR A 31 11.92 4.94 -1.24
CA TYR A 31 11.91 6.34 -0.83
C TYR A 31 11.98 6.58 0.69
N ASP A 32 11.76 5.55 1.52
CA ASP A 32 11.81 5.62 2.99
C ASP A 32 13.19 6.05 3.53
N ILE A 33 14.26 5.90 2.74
CA ILE A 33 15.59 6.38 3.11
C ILE A 33 15.74 7.90 2.99
N ILE A 34 14.79 8.58 2.34
CA ILE A 34 14.79 10.03 2.15
C ILE A 34 13.81 10.65 3.14
N LYS A 35 14.34 11.40 4.10
CA LYS A 35 13.53 12.19 5.03
C LYS A 35 12.63 13.16 4.25
N ASP A 36 11.36 13.25 4.66
CA ASP A 36 10.36 14.13 4.05
C ASP A 36 10.14 13.88 2.54
N PHE A 37 10.32 12.64 2.06
CA PHE A 37 10.13 12.33 0.64
C PHE A 37 8.75 12.75 0.14
N PHE A 38 7.66 12.21 0.70
CA PHE A 38 6.31 12.59 0.28
C PHE A 38 5.97 14.08 0.48
N PRO A 39 6.12 14.66 1.69
CA PRO A 39 5.69 16.04 1.93
C PRO A 39 6.52 17.11 1.20
N LYS A 40 7.72 16.77 0.67
CA LYS A 40 8.58 17.73 -0.01
C LYS A 40 9.09 17.22 -1.36
N MET A 41 9.86 16.13 -1.37
CA MET A 41 10.58 15.71 -2.58
C MET A 41 9.64 15.20 -3.67
N SER A 42 8.61 14.46 -3.32
CA SER A 42 7.64 13.88 -4.27
C SER A 42 6.83 14.95 -5.02
N ARG A 43 6.84 16.19 -4.53
CA ARG A 43 6.17 17.36 -5.11
C ARG A 43 7.05 18.08 -6.14
N GLN A 44 8.29 17.65 -6.33
CA GLN A 44 9.23 18.25 -7.26
C GLN A 44 9.26 17.49 -8.58
N PHE A 45 9.46 18.24 -9.66
CA PHE A 45 9.76 17.68 -10.96
C PHE A 45 11.15 17.04 -10.97
N PHE A 46 11.24 15.87 -11.60
CA PHE A 46 12.50 15.17 -11.87
C PHE A 46 12.58 14.74 -13.33
N THR A 47 13.74 14.96 -13.95
CA THR A 47 14.15 14.18 -15.13
C THR A 47 14.42 12.72 -14.70
N ARG A 48 14.52 11.80 -15.66
CA ARG A 48 14.81 10.38 -15.34
C ARG A 48 16.17 10.26 -14.67
N GLU A 49 17.16 10.95 -15.24
CA GLU A 49 18.53 11.01 -14.78
C GLU A 49 18.62 11.62 -13.37
N ASP A 50 17.92 12.71 -13.09
CA ASP A 50 17.94 13.34 -11.78
C ASP A 50 17.24 12.50 -10.71
N TYR A 51 16.18 11.78 -11.07
CA TYR A 51 15.52 10.87 -10.13
C TYR A 51 16.40 9.67 -9.78
N VAL A 52 17.10 9.09 -10.77
CA VAL A 52 18.05 7.98 -10.56
C VAL A 52 19.19 8.38 -9.62
N LYS A 53 19.70 9.62 -9.72
CA LYS A 53 20.75 10.14 -8.81
C LYS A 53 20.37 10.08 -7.34
N LEU A 54 19.07 10.08 -6.99
CA LEU A 54 18.63 9.99 -5.61
C LEU A 54 18.98 8.64 -4.95
N TYR A 55 19.15 7.57 -5.74
CA TYR A 55 19.27 6.22 -5.21
C TYR A 55 20.34 5.35 -5.87
N GLN A 56 20.97 5.78 -6.97
CA GLN A 56 22.00 4.99 -7.64
C GLN A 56 23.18 4.62 -6.72
N ASP A 57 23.51 5.48 -5.75
CA ASP A 57 24.61 5.30 -4.81
C ASP A 57 24.18 4.61 -3.50
N ALA A 58 22.89 4.30 -3.35
CA ALA A 58 22.38 3.74 -2.11
C ALA A 58 22.86 2.29 -1.90
N PRO A 59 23.24 1.91 -0.66
CA PRO A 59 23.62 0.54 -0.37
C PRO A 59 22.41 -0.40 -0.52
N LEU A 60 22.67 -1.63 -0.94
CA LEU A 60 21.64 -2.67 -0.98
C LEU A 60 21.36 -3.14 0.45
N ALA A 61 20.08 -3.34 0.77
CA ALA A 61 19.63 -3.85 2.07
C ALA A 61 20.06 -5.31 2.32
N PHE A 62 20.35 -6.06 1.25
CA PHE A 62 20.82 -7.45 1.29
C PHE A 62 21.42 -7.86 -0.07
N THR A 63 22.08 -9.02 -0.09
CA THR A 63 22.60 -9.63 -1.32
C THR A 63 21.47 -9.92 -2.33
N PRO A 64 21.53 -9.42 -3.57
CA PRO A 64 20.50 -9.66 -4.58
C PRO A 64 20.12 -11.13 -4.73
N GLY A 65 18.82 -11.42 -4.81
CA GLY A 65 18.26 -12.76 -4.94
C GLY A 65 18.07 -13.53 -3.62
N THR A 66 18.50 -12.98 -2.47
CA THR A 66 18.42 -13.72 -1.18
C THR A 66 17.19 -13.41 -0.34
N LYS A 67 16.59 -12.23 -0.50
CA LYS A 67 15.42 -11.77 0.27
C LYS A 67 14.47 -10.98 -0.62
N TYR A 68 13.28 -10.70 -0.09
CA TYR A 68 12.28 -9.83 -0.71
C TYR A 68 12.25 -8.47 0.00
N LEU A 69 12.25 -7.39 -0.78
CA LEU A 69 11.97 -6.03 -0.33
C LEU A 69 11.35 -5.24 -1.48
N TYR A 70 10.08 -4.85 -1.30
CA TYR A 70 9.36 -4.02 -2.26
C TYR A 70 10.09 -2.69 -2.46
N SER A 71 10.33 -2.32 -3.72
CA SER A 71 11.02 -1.08 -4.08
C SER A 71 10.37 -0.49 -5.32
N SER A 72 9.74 0.68 -5.15
CA SER A 72 9.25 1.48 -6.28
C SER A 72 10.40 1.91 -7.16
N TRP A 73 11.56 2.25 -6.60
CA TRP A 73 12.75 2.57 -7.40
C TRP A 73 13.25 1.42 -8.27
N ALA A 74 13.09 0.16 -7.85
CA ALA A 74 13.38 -0.98 -8.72
C ALA A 74 12.49 -0.98 -9.97
N TYR A 75 11.20 -0.65 -9.83
CA TYR A 75 10.25 -0.57 -10.95
C TYR A 75 10.41 0.70 -11.80
N PHE A 76 10.74 1.84 -11.18
CA PHE A 76 11.14 3.04 -11.93
C PHE A 76 12.35 2.75 -12.81
N THR A 77 13.33 2.02 -12.27
CA THR A 77 14.53 1.62 -13.02
C THR A 77 14.18 0.71 -14.19
N LEU A 78 13.22 -0.21 -14.04
CA LEU A 78 12.71 -1.01 -15.17
C LEU A 78 12.06 -0.14 -16.24
N GLY A 79 11.23 0.85 -15.85
CA GLY A 79 10.65 1.81 -16.79
C GLY A 79 11.72 2.59 -17.56
N TYR A 80 12.80 3.00 -16.88
CA TYR A 80 13.90 3.73 -17.52
C TYR A 80 14.72 2.83 -18.46
N ILE A 81 14.90 1.54 -18.12
CA ILE A 81 15.51 0.55 -19.01
C ILE A 81 14.66 0.36 -20.28
N ILE A 82 13.33 0.33 -20.16
CA ILE A 82 12.43 0.27 -21.32
C ILE A 82 12.69 1.47 -22.24
N GLU A 83 12.81 2.69 -21.69
CA GLU A 83 13.11 3.88 -22.50
C GLU A 83 14.46 3.76 -23.22
N LYS A 84 15.51 3.31 -22.52
CA LYS A 84 16.85 3.16 -23.13
C LYS A 84 16.91 2.08 -24.21
N VAL A 85 16.23 0.96 -24.02
CA VAL A 85 16.25 -0.17 -24.97
C VAL A 85 15.40 0.12 -26.19
N THR A 86 14.25 0.76 -26.01
CA THR A 86 13.30 1.02 -27.11
C THR A 86 13.55 2.32 -27.84
N GLY A 87 14.22 3.29 -27.21
CA GLY A 87 14.35 4.66 -27.70
C GLY A 87 13.04 5.47 -27.65
N LYS A 88 11.99 4.93 -27.03
CA LYS A 88 10.67 5.57 -26.86
C LYS A 88 10.50 6.04 -25.42
N SER A 89 9.63 7.01 -25.19
CA SER A 89 9.19 7.28 -23.81
C SER A 89 8.43 6.09 -23.24
N TYR A 90 8.41 5.94 -21.91
CA TYR A 90 7.69 4.85 -21.25
C TYR A 90 6.21 4.86 -21.63
N ALA A 91 5.58 6.04 -21.68
CA ALA A 91 4.19 6.20 -22.10
C ALA A 91 3.94 5.68 -23.51
N GLN A 92 4.83 5.99 -24.48
CA GLN A 92 4.73 5.47 -25.85
C GLN A 92 4.94 3.96 -25.92
N ALA A 93 5.92 3.43 -25.18
CA ALA A 93 6.15 1.99 -25.13
C ALA A 93 4.92 1.24 -24.56
N MET A 94 4.30 1.77 -23.51
CA MET A 94 3.07 1.19 -22.93
C MET A 94 1.88 1.28 -23.89
N GLU A 95 1.70 2.41 -24.57
CA GLU A 95 0.66 2.59 -25.58
C GLU A 95 0.80 1.55 -26.70
N GLU A 96 1.96 1.50 -27.35
CA GLU A 96 2.16 0.69 -28.54
C GLU A 96 2.26 -0.82 -28.24
N GLU A 97 2.92 -1.19 -27.14
CA GLU A 97 3.21 -2.61 -26.85
C GLU A 97 2.09 -3.28 -26.06
N ILE A 98 1.22 -2.53 -25.38
CA ILE A 98 0.16 -3.06 -24.53
C ILE A 98 -1.19 -2.47 -24.89
N PHE A 99 -1.40 -1.15 -24.76
CA PHE A 99 -2.75 -0.60 -24.81
C PHE A 99 -3.38 -0.71 -26.21
N ASP A 100 -2.65 -0.38 -27.26
CA ASP A 100 -3.12 -0.48 -28.65
C ASP A 100 -3.38 -1.93 -29.06
N LYS A 101 -2.44 -2.84 -28.76
CA LYS A 101 -2.58 -4.26 -29.11
C LYS A 101 -3.77 -4.92 -28.45
N LEU A 102 -4.13 -4.47 -27.24
CA LEU A 102 -5.24 -5.01 -26.48
C LEU A 102 -6.53 -4.18 -26.65
N GLY A 103 -6.49 -3.07 -27.39
CA GLY A 103 -7.61 -2.16 -27.56
C GLY A 103 -8.07 -1.51 -26.24
N MET A 104 -7.14 -1.23 -25.33
CA MET A 104 -7.37 -0.59 -24.03
C MET A 104 -7.46 0.94 -24.15
N LYS A 105 -8.50 1.43 -24.82
CA LYS A 105 -8.66 2.84 -25.23
C LYS A 105 -8.86 3.85 -24.10
N ASN A 106 -9.05 3.39 -22.86
CA ASN A 106 -9.24 4.24 -21.68
C ASN A 106 -8.12 3.98 -20.66
N SER A 107 -6.93 3.61 -21.14
CA SER A 107 -5.75 3.33 -20.34
C SER A 107 -4.57 4.14 -20.85
N GLY A 108 -3.64 4.50 -19.95
CA GLY A 108 -2.47 5.29 -20.34
C GLY A 108 -1.57 5.59 -19.14
N SER A 109 -0.37 6.12 -19.41
CA SER A 109 0.46 6.76 -18.38
C SER A 109 -0.06 8.16 -18.06
N TYR A 110 -0.29 8.44 -16.79
CA TYR A 110 -0.78 9.71 -16.26
C TYR A 110 0.37 10.67 -16.00
N TYR A 111 0.21 11.90 -16.47
CA TYR A 111 1.04 13.02 -16.07
C TYR A 111 0.18 14.12 -15.44
N HIS A 112 0.64 14.75 -14.37
CA HIS A 112 -0.21 15.66 -13.57
C HIS A 112 -0.69 16.90 -14.33
N THR A 113 -0.03 17.29 -15.41
CA THR A 113 -0.45 18.39 -16.30
C THR A 113 -1.40 17.94 -17.42
N GLN A 114 -1.64 16.63 -17.56
CA GLN A 114 -2.48 16.08 -18.61
C GLN A 114 -3.96 16.12 -18.21
N ILE A 115 -4.80 16.57 -19.14
CA ILE A 115 -6.24 16.42 -19.03
C ILE A 115 -6.62 15.06 -19.62
N VAL A 116 -7.08 14.15 -18.76
CA VAL A 116 -7.63 12.84 -19.15
C VAL A 116 -9.16 12.92 -19.09
N PRO A 117 -9.88 12.83 -20.23
CA PRO A 117 -11.33 12.89 -20.25
C PRO A 117 -11.95 11.83 -19.34
N LYS A 118 -12.99 12.21 -18.57
CA LYS A 118 -13.73 11.31 -17.66
C LYS A 118 -12.90 10.64 -16.56
N ARG A 119 -11.68 11.11 -16.29
CA ARG A 119 -10.90 10.66 -15.14
C ARG A 119 -11.59 11.11 -13.84
N ALA A 120 -11.73 10.19 -12.89
CA ALA A 120 -12.22 10.54 -11.56
C ALA A 120 -11.24 11.49 -10.84
N SER A 121 -11.76 12.37 -9.99
CA SER A 121 -10.96 13.12 -9.02
C SER A 121 -10.60 12.22 -7.85
N GLY A 122 -9.36 12.31 -7.36
CA GLY A 122 -8.90 11.55 -6.19
C GLY A 122 -9.23 12.30 -4.91
N TYR A 123 -9.61 11.56 -3.87
CA TYR A 123 -9.96 12.11 -2.58
C TYR A 123 -9.20 11.45 -1.45
N ASP A 124 -8.72 12.25 -0.50
CA ASP A 124 -8.30 11.78 0.80
C ASP A 124 -9.49 11.86 1.75
N TYR A 125 -9.68 10.82 2.56
CA TYR A 125 -10.77 10.72 3.50
C TYR A 125 -10.23 10.74 4.94
N GLY A 126 -10.80 11.60 5.78
CA GLY A 126 -10.44 11.71 7.18
C GLY A 126 -11.53 12.38 8.01
N LEU A 127 -11.75 11.87 9.22
CA LEU A 127 -12.72 12.41 10.19
C LEU A 127 -14.12 12.67 9.60
N GLY A 128 -14.63 11.72 8.81
CA GLY A 128 -15.97 11.81 8.21
C GLY A 128 -16.08 12.70 6.97
N ASN A 129 -14.97 13.26 6.48
CA ASN A 129 -14.97 14.19 5.34
C ASN A 129 -14.03 13.72 4.23
N PHE A 130 -14.39 14.07 2.99
CA PHE A 130 -13.53 13.92 1.82
C PHE A 130 -12.86 15.26 1.49
N LEU A 131 -11.55 15.21 1.30
CA LEU A 131 -10.70 16.31 0.84
C LEU A 131 -10.16 15.93 -0.53
N SER A 132 -9.85 16.92 -1.37
CA SER A 132 -9.09 16.64 -2.59
C SER A 132 -7.75 16.00 -2.20
N ALA A 133 -7.34 14.99 -2.95
CA ALA A 133 -6.03 14.36 -2.78
C ALA A 133 -4.91 15.41 -2.81
N ASP A 134 -3.89 15.22 -1.98
CA ASP A 134 -2.70 16.07 -2.00
C ASP A 134 -1.92 15.92 -3.33
N PHE A 135 -1.12 16.93 -3.62
CA PHE A 135 -0.33 17.00 -4.84
C PHE A 135 0.94 16.16 -4.75
N ARG A 136 1.15 15.33 -5.77
CA ARG A 136 2.41 14.65 -6.09
C ARG A 136 2.76 14.85 -7.54
N ASP A 137 4.03 15.18 -7.81
CA ASP A 137 4.53 15.24 -9.18
C ASP A 137 4.67 13.81 -9.75
N GLN A 138 4.02 13.56 -10.87
CA GLN A 138 4.01 12.25 -11.54
C GLN A 138 5.30 11.93 -12.31
N SER A 139 6.29 12.84 -12.34
CA SER A 139 7.60 12.52 -12.92
C SER A 139 8.32 11.41 -12.15
N ASN A 140 7.99 11.21 -10.87
CA ASN A 140 8.60 10.23 -9.97
C ASN A 140 7.78 8.93 -9.80
N THR A 141 6.76 8.69 -10.62
CA THR A 141 5.87 7.52 -10.53
C THR A 141 5.95 6.56 -11.71
N MET A 142 6.68 6.90 -12.78
CA MET A 142 6.83 6.09 -14.00
C MET A 142 7.18 4.63 -13.69
N GLY A 143 6.40 3.69 -14.23
CA GLY A 143 6.61 2.26 -14.07
C GLY A 143 6.23 1.71 -12.70
N THR A 144 5.86 2.59 -11.74
CA THR A 144 5.56 2.22 -10.35
C THR A 144 4.08 2.39 -10.00
N GLY A 145 3.40 3.35 -10.63
CA GLY A 145 2.02 3.71 -10.29
C GLY A 145 1.47 4.88 -11.09
N ASP A 146 2.01 5.14 -12.28
CA ASP A 146 1.59 6.22 -13.17
C ASP A 146 0.40 5.83 -14.06
N LEU A 147 -0.01 4.58 -14.12
CA LEU A 147 -1.06 4.16 -15.05
C LEU A 147 -2.48 4.52 -14.56
N TYR A 148 -3.32 5.00 -15.47
CA TYR A 148 -4.77 5.04 -15.31
C TYR A 148 -5.43 4.00 -16.21
N SER A 149 -6.62 3.52 -15.83
CA SER A 149 -7.37 2.52 -16.59
C SER A 149 -8.85 2.47 -16.19
N THR A 150 -9.61 1.55 -16.79
CA THR A 150 -11.00 1.20 -16.46
C THR A 150 -11.11 -0.30 -16.17
N VAL A 151 -12.19 -0.74 -15.52
CA VAL A 151 -12.36 -2.17 -15.22
C VAL A 151 -12.51 -3.01 -16.50
N GLU A 152 -13.09 -2.43 -17.55
CA GLU A 152 -13.26 -3.04 -18.87
C GLU A 152 -11.91 -3.25 -19.57
N ASP A 153 -11.02 -2.25 -19.52
CA ASP A 153 -9.69 -2.39 -20.11
C ASP A 153 -8.80 -3.35 -19.31
N LEU A 154 -8.87 -3.32 -17.98
CA LEU A 154 -8.18 -4.30 -17.14
C LEU A 154 -8.70 -5.72 -17.36
N PHE A 155 -9.98 -5.90 -17.72
CA PHE A 155 -10.51 -7.20 -18.13
C PHE A 155 -9.88 -7.67 -19.45
N LYS A 156 -9.70 -6.79 -20.45
CA LYS A 156 -8.97 -7.13 -21.69
C LYS A 156 -7.53 -7.57 -21.40
N PHE A 157 -6.84 -6.85 -20.51
CA PHE A 157 -5.50 -7.22 -20.06
C PHE A 157 -5.48 -8.60 -19.39
N HIS A 158 -6.44 -8.89 -18.50
CA HIS A 158 -6.60 -10.20 -17.89
C HIS A 158 -6.82 -11.31 -18.94
N THR A 159 -7.71 -11.10 -19.92
CA THR A 159 -7.99 -12.06 -20.98
C THR A 159 -6.77 -12.31 -21.86
N ALA A 160 -6.00 -11.26 -22.18
CA ALA A 160 -4.80 -11.38 -22.99
C ALA A 160 -3.69 -12.19 -22.31
N LEU A 161 -3.54 -12.05 -20.99
CA LEU A 161 -2.64 -12.88 -20.19
C LEU A 161 -3.14 -14.32 -20.07
N ALA A 162 -4.45 -14.53 -19.90
CA ALA A 162 -5.03 -15.86 -19.80
C ALA A 162 -4.92 -16.66 -21.12
N ASN A 163 -5.06 -15.98 -22.25
CA ASN A 163 -5.01 -16.59 -23.58
C ASN A 163 -3.60 -16.60 -24.19
N HIS A 164 -2.59 -16.13 -23.46
CA HIS A 164 -1.21 -16.02 -23.94
C HIS A 164 -1.04 -15.20 -25.22
N SER A 165 -1.90 -14.20 -25.43
CA SER A 165 -1.88 -13.34 -26.62
C SER A 165 -1.02 -12.10 -26.43
N LEU A 166 -0.79 -11.67 -25.18
CA LEU A 166 0.15 -10.60 -24.86
C LEU A 166 1.58 -11.15 -24.66
N LEU A 167 1.68 -12.21 -23.86
CA LEU A 167 2.92 -12.93 -23.59
C LEU A 167 2.72 -14.39 -23.97
N ASN A 168 3.73 -15.04 -24.53
CA ASN A 168 3.66 -16.47 -24.77
C ASN A 168 3.52 -17.26 -23.44
N MET A 169 3.19 -18.55 -23.54
CA MET A 169 2.93 -19.40 -22.37
C MET A 169 4.12 -19.47 -21.41
N GLU A 170 5.36 -19.51 -21.92
CA GLU A 170 6.58 -19.62 -21.11
C GLU A 170 6.79 -18.35 -20.27
N LEU A 171 6.74 -17.18 -20.90
CA LEU A 171 6.88 -15.89 -20.22
C LEU A 171 5.71 -15.62 -19.26
N THR A 172 4.49 -16.02 -19.63
CA THR A 172 3.33 -15.93 -18.75
C THR A 172 3.55 -16.78 -17.50
N LYS A 173 4.04 -18.02 -17.66
CA LYS A 173 4.35 -18.91 -16.53
C LYS A 173 5.46 -18.34 -15.65
N GLU A 174 6.50 -17.77 -16.24
CA GLU A 174 7.59 -17.14 -15.49
C GLU A 174 7.07 -15.94 -14.67
N MET A 175 6.25 -15.07 -15.28
CA MET A 175 5.65 -13.91 -14.63
C MET A 175 4.90 -14.26 -13.35
N PHE A 176 4.16 -15.36 -13.35
CA PHE A 176 3.34 -15.81 -12.21
C PHE A 176 4.03 -16.84 -11.31
N THR A 177 5.31 -17.15 -11.55
CA THR A 177 6.06 -18.04 -10.67
C THR A 177 6.25 -17.38 -9.30
N PRO A 178 5.84 -18.02 -8.18
CA PRO A 178 6.03 -17.45 -6.85
C PRO A 178 7.51 -17.22 -6.53
N GLY A 179 7.87 -15.97 -6.19
CA GLY A 179 9.21 -15.63 -5.72
C GLY A 179 9.45 -15.95 -4.25
N ILE A 180 10.35 -15.18 -3.63
CA ILE A 180 10.87 -15.42 -2.28
C ILE A 180 9.75 -15.26 -1.23
N LYS A 181 9.70 -16.17 -0.25
CA LYS A 181 8.80 -16.09 0.91
C LYS A 181 9.19 -14.94 1.85
N PRO A 182 8.23 -14.34 2.58
CA PRO A 182 6.82 -14.70 2.64
C PRO A 182 5.98 -14.12 1.49
N ALA A 183 6.47 -13.09 0.79
CA ALA A 183 5.69 -12.34 -0.19
C ALA A 183 5.28 -13.16 -1.42
N ARG A 184 6.11 -14.13 -1.84
CA ARG A 184 5.84 -14.97 -3.03
C ARG A 184 5.56 -14.13 -4.29
N TYR A 185 6.27 -13.01 -4.40
CA TYR A 185 6.09 -12.04 -5.46
C TYR A 185 6.83 -12.50 -6.73
N GLY A 186 6.10 -12.67 -7.83
CA GLY A 186 6.65 -12.95 -9.16
C GLY A 186 7.03 -11.66 -9.87
N PHE A 187 6.75 -11.55 -11.17
CA PHE A 187 7.01 -10.32 -11.92
C PHE A 187 5.77 -9.44 -11.93
N GLY A 188 5.64 -8.56 -10.94
CA GLY A 188 4.52 -7.61 -10.83
C GLY A 188 3.29 -8.14 -10.10
N TRP A 189 3.38 -9.31 -9.46
CA TRP A 189 2.23 -10.00 -8.88
C TRP A 189 2.60 -10.76 -7.60
N TYR A 190 1.73 -10.70 -6.59
CA TYR A 190 1.72 -11.67 -5.50
C TYR A 190 1.10 -12.98 -6.02
N ASN A 191 1.81 -14.10 -5.84
CA ASN A 191 1.39 -15.42 -6.34
C ASN A 191 1.25 -16.40 -5.18
N GLN A 192 0.09 -16.37 -4.52
CA GLN A 192 -0.16 -17.16 -3.33
C GLN A 192 -1.65 -17.40 -3.06
N ASN A 193 -1.95 -18.26 -2.09
CA ASN A 193 -3.33 -18.49 -1.67
C ASN A 193 -3.90 -17.23 -1.00
N PHE A 194 -5.00 -16.73 -1.54
CA PHE A 194 -5.77 -15.63 -1.00
C PHE A 194 -6.94 -16.18 -0.17
N ARG A 195 -6.91 -15.92 1.14
CA ARG A 195 -7.95 -16.36 2.07
C ARG A 195 -9.12 -15.38 2.08
N TYR A 196 -10.32 -15.88 1.82
CA TYR A 196 -11.54 -15.06 1.75
C TYR A 196 -12.63 -15.44 2.75
N THR A 197 -12.49 -16.59 3.44
CA THR A 197 -13.25 -16.92 4.67
C THR A 197 -12.31 -17.46 5.76
N ALA A 198 -12.86 -17.86 6.91
CA ALA A 198 -12.08 -18.50 7.98
C ALA A 198 -11.54 -19.88 7.60
N THR A 199 -12.07 -20.52 6.55
CA THR A 199 -11.68 -21.86 6.12
C THR A 199 -11.30 -21.91 4.64
N ASP A 200 -11.79 -20.99 3.83
CA ASP A 200 -11.67 -21.03 2.38
C ASP A 200 -10.58 -20.07 1.88
N SER A 201 -9.80 -20.55 0.92
CA SER A 201 -8.80 -19.79 0.18
C SER A 201 -8.74 -20.25 -1.27
N VAL A 202 -8.24 -19.39 -2.15
CA VAL A 202 -8.06 -19.67 -3.57
C VAL A 202 -6.62 -19.34 -3.99
N SER A 203 -6.02 -20.14 -4.87
CA SER A 203 -4.73 -19.78 -5.48
C SER A 203 -4.94 -18.60 -6.42
N ALA A 204 -4.21 -17.50 -6.19
CA ALA A 204 -4.46 -16.25 -6.87
C ALA A 204 -3.17 -15.53 -7.30
N ASN A 205 -3.28 -14.79 -8.40
CA ASN A 205 -2.32 -13.75 -8.76
C ASN A 205 -2.98 -12.40 -8.48
N TYR A 206 -2.41 -11.58 -7.61
CA TYR A 206 -3.00 -10.28 -7.29
C TYR A 206 -1.95 -9.19 -7.11
N HIS A 207 -2.39 -7.95 -7.28
CA HIS A 207 -1.57 -6.77 -6.99
C HIS A 207 -2.44 -5.64 -6.42
N LEU A 208 -1.79 -4.80 -5.63
CA LEU A 208 -2.39 -3.65 -4.93
C LEU A 208 -1.85 -2.38 -5.55
N GLY A 209 -2.66 -1.34 -5.63
CA GLY A 209 -2.22 0.00 -6.02
C GLY A 209 -2.66 1.02 -4.99
N SER A 210 -1.76 1.95 -4.70
CA SER A 210 -2.05 3.12 -3.88
C SER A 210 -1.28 4.29 -4.44
N THR A 211 -1.98 5.37 -4.73
CA THR A 211 -1.42 6.69 -5.05
C THR A 211 -2.32 7.75 -4.44
N ASP A 212 -1.91 9.01 -4.46
CA ASP A 212 -2.62 10.10 -3.76
C ASP A 212 -4.11 10.14 -4.16
N GLY A 213 -5.00 9.86 -3.20
CA GLY A 213 -6.45 9.78 -3.38
C GLY A 213 -7.00 8.62 -4.23
N PHE A 214 -6.18 7.61 -4.55
CA PHE A 214 -6.65 6.43 -5.28
C PHE A 214 -6.12 5.12 -4.69
N ILE A 215 -7.00 4.12 -4.67
CA ILE A 215 -6.69 2.74 -4.35
C ILE A 215 -7.13 1.86 -5.51
N SER A 216 -6.33 0.85 -5.82
CA SER A 216 -6.73 -0.22 -6.72
C SER A 216 -6.38 -1.59 -6.18
N PHE A 217 -7.16 -2.58 -6.60
CA PHE A 217 -6.90 -3.98 -6.31
C PHE A 217 -7.31 -4.81 -7.50
N MET A 218 -6.42 -5.67 -7.98
CA MET A 218 -6.73 -6.64 -9.03
C MET A 218 -6.34 -8.02 -8.58
N ILE A 219 -7.27 -8.97 -8.68
CA ILE A 219 -7.03 -10.40 -8.42
C ILE A 219 -7.54 -11.23 -9.56
N ARG A 220 -6.70 -12.15 -10.01
CA ARG A 220 -6.97 -13.17 -11.01
C ARG A 220 -6.99 -14.53 -10.33
N ILE A 221 -7.94 -15.37 -10.73
CA ILE A 221 -8.06 -16.77 -10.33
C ILE A 221 -7.85 -17.61 -11.58
N PRO A 222 -6.62 -18.09 -11.83
CA PRO A 222 -6.29 -18.79 -13.08
C PRO A 222 -7.13 -20.05 -13.31
N GLU A 223 -7.42 -20.81 -12.26
CA GLU A 223 -8.15 -22.07 -12.33
C GLU A 223 -9.55 -21.91 -12.96
N THR A 224 -10.24 -20.81 -12.63
CA THR A 224 -11.60 -20.52 -13.12
C THR A 224 -11.61 -19.41 -14.17
N ASN A 225 -10.44 -18.96 -14.63
CA ASN A 225 -10.26 -17.80 -15.50
C ASN A 225 -11.14 -16.60 -15.09
N SER A 226 -11.18 -16.33 -13.78
CA SER A 226 -12.02 -15.29 -13.19
C SER A 226 -11.16 -14.13 -12.69
N MET A 227 -11.77 -12.95 -12.57
CA MET A 227 -11.12 -11.74 -12.09
C MET A 227 -12.06 -10.92 -11.21
N ALA A 228 -11.51 -10.29 -10.18
CA ALA A 228 -12.14 -9.16 -9.50
C ALA A 228 -11.19 -7.96 -9.53
N VAL A 229 -11.76 -6.78 -9.78
CA VAL A 229 -11.03 -5.50 -9.81
C VAL A 229 -11.80 -4.48 -8.98
N ILE A 230 -11.06 -3.69 -8.20
CA ILE A 230 -11.53 -2.48 -7.53
C ILE A 230 -10.68 -1.32 -8.03
N LEU A 231 -11.35 -0.26 -8.49
CA LEU A 231 -10.77 1.06 -8.70
C LEU A 231 -11.56 2.02 -7.82
N CYS A 232 -10.90 2.63 -6.84
CA CYS A 232 -11.53 3.54 -5.88
C CYS A 232 -10.79 4.87 -5.87
N ASN A 233 -11.52 5.97 -5.98
CA ASN A 233 -10.99 7.33 -5.93
C ASN A 233 -11.02 7.93 -4.52
N SER A 234 -10.81 7.08 -3.51
CA SER A 234 -10.71 7.50 -2.11
C SER A 234 -9.63 6.70 -1.39
N TYR A 235 -8.79 7.41 -0.64
CA TYR A 235 -7.81 6.85 0.29
C TYR A 235 -8.09 7.32 1.74
N PRO A 236 -8.12 6.43 2.75
CA PRO A 236 -7.99 4.97 2.66
C PRO A 236 -9.31 4.27 2.32
N THR A 237 -9.23 3.05 1.77
CA THR A 237 -10.37 2.16 1.48
C THR A 237 -10.04 0.73 1.89
N ASP A 238 -10.98 -0.01 2.51
CA ASP A 238 -10.81 -1.44 2.86
C ASP A 238 -10.97 -2.34 1.63
N TYR A 239 -9.99 -2.29 0.74
CA TYR A 239 -9.99 -3.11 -0.46
C TYR A 239 -9.91 -4.62 -0.14
N PHE A 240 -9.30 -5.03 0.98
CA PHE A 240 -9.22 -6.45 1.35
C PHE A 240 -10.60 -6.97 1.74
N GLY A 241 -11.36 -6.24 2.56
CA GLY A 241 -12.74 -6.58 2.91
C GLY A 241 -13.61 -6.71 1.67
N ILE A 242 -13.59 -5.70 0.80
CA ILE A 242 -14.40 -5.68 -0.43
C ILE A 242 -14.03 -6.86 -1.34
N ILE A 243 -12.74 -7.14 -1.57
CA ILE A 243 -12.32 -8.29 -2.40
C ILE A 243 -12.76 -9.62 -1.80
N LYS A 244 -12.65 -9.78 -0.47
CA LYS A 244 -13.11 -11.01 0.19
C LYS A 244 -14.61 -11.22 -0.02
N ASP A 245 -15.40 -10.15 0.04
CA ASP A 245 -16.84 -10.22 -0.20
C ASP A 245 -17.17 -10.48 -1.68
N LEU A 246 -16.45 -9.88 -2.62
CA LEU A 246 -16.58 -10.20 -4.06
C LEU A 246 -16.23 -11.68 -4.34
N LEU A 247 -15.19 -12.22 -3.69
CA LEU A 247 -14.85 -13.64 -3.79
C LEU A 247 -15.93 -14.54 -3.18
N LYS A 248 -16.53 -14.15 -2.04
CA LYS A 248 -17.68 -14.87 -1.48
C LYS A 248 -18.83 -14.92 -2.48
N VAL A 249 -19.18 -13.81 -3.13
CA VAL A 249 -20.20 -13.79 -4.20
C VAL A 249 -19.82 -14.74 -5.33
N LEU A 250 -18.59 -14.67 -5.83
CA LEU A 250 -18.09 -15.52 -6.91
C LEU A 250 -18.19 -17.02 -6.59
N TYR A 251 -17.99 -17.39 -5.32
CA TYR A 251 -18.06 -18.76 -4.83
C TYR A 251 -19.39 -19.12 -4.16
N ASN A 252 -20.46 -18.35 -4.39
CA ASN A 252 -21.81 -18.57 -3.83
C ASN A 252 -21.83 -18.73 -2.29
N LYS A 253 -21.00 -17.96 -1.59
CA LYS A 253 -20.96 -17.84 -0.13
C LYS A 253 -21.76 -16.61 0.31
N PRO A 254 -22.41 -16.66 1.49
CA PRO A 254 -23.16 -15.51 2.00
C PRO A 254 -22.23 -14.33 2.29
N VAL A 255 -22.67 -13.13 1.91
CA VAL A 255 -22.04 -11.85 2.26
C VAL A 255 -22.96 -11.14 3.24
N ILE A 256 -22.40 -10.76 4.39
CA ILE A 256 -23.08 -9.94 5.38
C ILE A 256 -22.29 -8.63 5.45
N LEU A 257 -22.87 -7.57 4.90
CA LEU A 257 -22.29 -6.24 4.96
C LEU A 257 -22.61 -5.65 6.33
N LYS A 258 -21.57 -5.50 7.16
CA LYS A 258 -21.65 -4.82 8.46
C LYS A 258 -20.99 -3.47 8.37
N GLU A 259 -21.53 -2.50 9.08
CA GLU A 259 -20.95 -1.18 9.19
C GLU A 259 -19.75 -1.21 10.15
N PRO A 260 -18.57 -0.72 9.71
CA PRO A 260 -17.42 -0.59 10.60
C PRO A 260 -17.65 0.51 11.63
N ILE A 261 -17.56 0.16 12.92
CA ILE A 261 -17.79 1.13 14.00
C ILE A 261 -16.81 2.32 13.92
N HIS A 262 -15.55 2.08 13.54
CA HIS A 262 -14.54 3.13 13.44
C HIS A 262 -14.93 4.24 12.44
N LYS A 263 -15.67 3.95 11.36
CA LYS A 263 -16.14 4.97 10.40
C LYS A 263 -17.20 5.88 10.98
N LYS A 264 -18.10 5.34 11.81
CA LYS A 264 -19.04 6.14 12.59
C LYS A 264 -18.31 6.99 13.62
N MET A 265 -17.32 6.41 14.31
CA MET A 265 -16.50 7.13 15.28
C MET A 265 -15.76 8.31 14.64
N GLU A 266 -15.12 8.12 13.48
CA GLU A 266 -14.47 9.20 12.72
C GLU A 266 -15.42 10.38 12.46
N SER A 267 -16.65 10.10 12.01
CA SER A 267 -17.66 11.12 11.74
C SER A 267 -18.07 11.84 13.01
N LEU A 268 -18.25 11.11 14.11
CA LEU A 268 -18.59 11.68 15.41
C LEU A 268 -17.46 12.55 15.98
N ILE A 269 -16.19 12.17 15.78
CA ILE A 269 -15.03 12.96 16.21
C ILE A 269 -14.89 14.25 15.38
N GLY A 270 -15.26 14.20 14.10
CA GLY A 270 -15.28 15.37 13.21
C GLY A 270 -16.40 16.35 13.54
N GLN A 271 -17.57 15.86 13.94
CA GLN A 271 -18.76 16.68 14.25
C GLN A 271 -18.84 17.12 15.72
N PHE A 272 -18.32 16.30 16.62
CA PHE A 272 -18.38 16.49 18.07
C PHE A 272 -16.98 16.32 18.66
N ASP A 273 -16.72 15.22 19.37
CA ASP A 273 -15.46 14.91 20.05
C ASP A 273 -15.24 13.40 20.19
N ALA A 274 -14.06 13.00 20.69
CA ALA A 274 -13.74 11.59 20.92
C ALA A 274 -14.59 10.95 22.03
N GLN A 275 -15.05 11.71 23.04
CA GLN A 275 -15.88 11.20 24.12
C GLN A 275 -17.23 10.70 23.58
N LYS A 276 -17.88 11.49 22.72
CA LYS A 276 -19.12 11.13 22.03
C LYS A 276 -18.92 9.89 21.17
N ALA A 277 -17.81 9.83 20.43
CA ALA A 277 -17.49 8.67 19.60
C ALA A 277 -17.33 7.38 20.41
N VAL A 278 -16.65 7.41 21.57
CA VAL A 278 -16.52 6.25 22.47
C VAL A 278 -17.85 5.88 23.12
N ALA A 279 -18.70 6.86 23.47
CA ALA A 279 -20.03 6.58 24.00
C ALA A 279 -20.89 5.81 22.97
N GLU A 280 -20.89 6.23 21.70
CA GLU A 280 -21.61 5.55 20.62
C GLU A 280 -20.96 4.20 20.25
N TYR A 281 -19.64 4.07 20.32
CA TYR A 281 -18.94 2.78 20.15
C TYR A 281 -19.50 1.72 21.11
N LYS A 282 -19.72 2.07 22.38
CA LYS A 282 -20.25 1.15 23.40
C LYS A 282 -21.67 0.67 23.09
N ILE A 283 -22.46 1.49 22.39
CA ILE A 283 -23.80 1.12 21.94
C ILE A 283 -23.71 0.24 20.70
N MET A 284 -23.00 0.69 19.66
CA MET A 284 -22.88 -0.01 18.38
C MET A 284 -22.26 -1.41 18.54
N LYS A 285 -21.29 -1.59 19.44
CA LYS A 285 -20.64 -2.90 19.64
C LYS A 285 -21.60 -3.97 20.18
N MET A 286 -22.72 -3.58 20.79
CA MET A 286 -23.74 -4.52 21.25
C MET A 286 -24.60 -5.04 20.09
N ASP A 287 -24.72 -4.26 19.00
CA ASP A 287 -25.44 -4.64 17.79
C ASP A 287 -24.50 -5.33 16.78
N THR A 288 -24.14 -6.56 17.10
CA THR A 288 -23.26 -7.39 16.26
C THR A 288 -23.92 -7.84 14.96
N ALA A 289 -25.23 -7.63 14.77
CA ALA A 289 -25.92 -7.94 13.53
C ALA A 289 -25.55 -6.93 12.44
N HIS A 290 -25.48 -5.64 12.80
CA HIS A 290 -25.22 -4.55 11.87
C HIS A 290 -23.80 -4.00 11.94
N PHE A 291 -23.10 -4.14 13.07
CA PHE A 291 -21.80 -3.51 13.28
C PHE A 291 -20.68 -4.51 13.58
N TYR A 292 -19.45 -4.09 13.31
CA TYR A 292 -18.26 -4.78 13.78
C TYR A 292 -17.17 -3.81 14.26
N ALA A 293 -16.44 -4.24 15.30
CA ALA A 293 -15.25 -3.57 15.78
C ALA A 293 -14.00 -4.27 15.21
N ASP A 294 -13.03 -3.46 14.78
CA ASP A 294 -11.72 -3.93 14.34
C ASP A 294 -10.65 -3.12 15.08
N TRP A 295 -9.86 -3.80 15.92
CA TRP A 295 -8.83 -3.20 16.74
C TRP A 295 -7.79 -2.45 15.90
N LEU A 296 -7.49 -2.93 14.68
CA LEU A 296 -6.47 -2.34 13.83
C LEU A 296 -6.97 -1.05 13.19
N GLN A 297 -8.25 -0.99 12.81
CA GLN A 297 -8.85 0.23 12.30
C GLN A 297 -9.01 1.29 13.40
N LEU A 298 -9.33 0.88 14.63
CA LEU A 298 -9.32 1.78 15.79
C LEU A 298 -7.92 2.29 16.13
N TYR A 299 -6.89 1.46 15.94
CA TYR A 299 -5.49 1.87 16.07
C TYR A 299 -5.17 2.97 15.05
N TYR A 300 -5.47 2.76 13.77
CA TYR A 300 -5.22 3.76 12.73
C TYR A 300 -6.02 5.05 12.93
N LEU A 301 -7.24 4.97 13.47
CA LEU A 301 -8.00 6.15 13.87
C LEU A 301 -7.26 6.96 14.95
N GLY A 302 -6.67 6.29 15.95
CA GLY A 302 -5.81 6.92 16.94
C GLY A 302 -4.58 7.59 16.33
N GLU A 303 -3.86 6.89 15.45
CA GLU A 303 -2.67 7.42 14.78
C GLU A 303 -3.00 8.61 13.86
N ASN A 304 -4.15 8.60 13.20
CA ASN A 304 -4.63 9.75 12.41
C ASN A 304 -4.87 10.98 13.30
N LEU A 305 -5.42 10.80 14.50
CA LEU A 305 -5.59 11.90 15.45
C LEU A 305 -4.25 12.43 15.95
N VAL A 306 -3.27 11.56 16.17
CA VAL A 306 -1.88 11.94 16.50
C VAL A 306 -1.26 12.78 15.38
N SER A 307 -1.44 12.40 14.11
CA SER A 307 -0.90 13.15 12.96
C SER A 307 -1.54 14.54 12.84
N PHE A 308 -2.81 14.68 13.21
CA PHE A 308 -3.51 15.96 13.34
C PHE A 308 -3.17 16.73 14.63
N LYS A 309 -2.26 16.22 15.47
CA LYS A 309 -1.88 16.77 16.78
C LYS A 309 -3.06 16.88 17.76
N ARG A 310 -4.14 16.12 17.54
CA ARG A 310 -5.30 16.00 18.44
C ARG A 310 -5.01 14.95 19.52
N TYR A 311 -3.96 15.17 20.32
CA TYR A 311 -3.44 14.16 21.25
C TYR A 311 -4.45 13.74 22.33
N ASP A 312 -5.32 14.64 22.79
CA ASP A 312 -6.37 14.30 23.75
C ASP A 312 -7.46 13.40 23.16
N ASP A 313 -7.89 13.68 21.93
CA ASP A 313 -8.83 12.80 21.21
C ASP A 313 -8.19 11.44 20.93
N ALA A 314 -6.93 11.44 20.46
CA ALA A 314 -6.17 10.22 20.22
C ALA A 314 -6.10 9.36 21.49
N ARG A 315 -5.80 9.99 22.64
CA ARG A 315 -5.77 9.33 23.95
C ARG A 315 -7.08 8.61 24.24
N ILE A 316 -8.22 9.28 24.09
CA ILE A 316 -9.54 8.71 24.39
C ILE A 316 -9.86 7.49 23.50
N ILE A 317 -9.57 7.60 22.20
CA ILE A 317 -9.80 6.51 21.24
C ILE A 317 -8.88 5.32 21.52
N VAL A 318 -7.59 5.57 21.75
CA VAL A 318 -6.62 4.50 21.99
C VAL A 318 -6.80 3.87 23.37
N GLU A 319 -7.20 4.63 24.40
CA GLU A 319 -7.60 4.08 25.71
C GLU A 319 -8.76 3.09 25.57
N ASN A 320 -9.80 3.44 24.80
CA ASN A 320 -10.89 2.51 24.49
C ASN A 320 -10.37 1.26 23.76
N ASN A 321 -9.50 1.42 22.77
CA ASN A 321 -8.95 0.29 22.01
C ASN A 321 -8.05 -0.63 22.87
N VAL A 322 -7.27 -0.08 23.79
CA VAL A 322 -6.47 -0.82 24.78
C VAL A 322 -7.37 -1.61 25.74
N GLN A 323 -8.51 -1.05 26.15
CA GLN A 323 -9.46 -1.73 27.04
C GLN A 323 -10.15 -2.90 26.32
N GLU A 324 -10.56 -2.70 25.07
CA GLU A 324 -11.27 -3.72 24.28
C GLU A 324 -10.34 -4.82 23.77
N PHE A 325 -9.09 -4.47 23.44
CA PHE A 325 -8.10 -5.38 22.84
C PHE A 325 -6.74 -5.27 23.56
N PRO A 326 -6.66 -5.72 24.83
CA PRO A 326 -5.50 -5.50 25.69
C PRO A 326 -4.26 -6.31 25.31
N ASP A 327 -4.40 -7.32 24.44
CA ASP A 327 -3.35 -8.21 23.95
C ASP A 327 -2.60 -7.65 22.72
N LYS A 328 -3.04 -6.52 22.17
CA LYS A 328 -2.43 -5.91 20.98
C LYS A 328 -1.31 -4.94 21.37
N TYR A 329 -0.06 -5.35 21.16
CA TYR A 329 1.11 -4.54 21.53
C TYR A 329 1.11 -3.15 20.86
N LEU A 330 0.59 -3.03 19.62
CA LEU A 330 0.48 -1.74 18.92
C LEU A 330 -0.42 -0.74 19.66
N ASN A 331 -1.50 -1.21 20.29
CA ASN A 331 -2.37 -0.36 21.10
C ASN A 331 -1.60 0.17 22.32
N ALA A 332 -0.79 -0.68 22.96
CA ALA A 332 0.06 -0.27 24.09
C ALA A 332 1.17 0.72 23.65
N LEU A 333 1.79 0.49 22.49
CA LEU A 333 2.83 1.37 21.94
C LEU A 333 2.27 2.75 21.59
N SER A 334 1.15 2.78 20.87
CA SER A 334 0.45 4.03 20.53
C SER A 334 0.07 4.81 21.78
N MET A 335 -0.45 4.12 22.80
CA MET A 335 -0.77 4.74 24.09
C MET A 335 0.45 5.38 24.76
N ALA A 336 1.61 4.69 24.75
CA ALA A 336 2.86 5.22 25.30
C ALA A 336 3.30 6.50 24.58
N ASN A 337 3.27 6.48 23.24
CA ASN A 337 3.63 7.60 22.40
C ASN A 337 2.69 8.81 22.60
N ILE A 338 1.38 8.57 22.73
CA ILE A 338 0.39 9.62 23.03
C ILE A 338 0.65 10.24 24.40
N TYR A 339 0.86 9.42 25.43
CA TYR A 339 1.18 9.94 26.76
C TYR A 339 2.45 10.77 26.79
N LEU A 340 3.48 10.36 26.04
CA LEU A 340 4.71 11.14 25.91
C LEU A 340 4.45 12.53 25.27
N ASN A 341 3.64 12.59 24.20
CA ASN A 341 3.23 13.86 23.58
C ASN A 341 2.39 14.75 24.52
N LEU A 342 1.65 14.14 25.44
CA LEU A 342 0.88 14.83 26.48
C LEU A 342 1.71 15.17 27.74
N ASN A 343 3.03 14.99 27.71
CA ASN A 343 3.94 15.19 28.85
C ASN A 343 3.62 14.33 30.09
N LYS A 344 2.99 13.17 29.90
CA LYS A 344 2.63 12.19 30.93
C LYS A 344 3.68 11.07 31.00
N ARG A 345 4.85 11.42 31.55
CA ARG A 345 6.05 10.57 31.53
C ARG A 345 5.85 9.22 32.22
N GLU A 346 5.23 9.21 33.39
CA GLU A 346 5.06 7.98 34.19
C GLU A 346 4.15 6.98 33.47
N GLU A 347 3.05 7.47 32.88
CA GLU A 347 2.11 6.69 32.09
C GLU A 347 2.75 6.19 30.80
N ALA A 348 3.56 7.02 30.11
CA ALA A 348 4.31 6.60 28.94
C ALA A 348 5.27 5.43 29.27
N ILE A 349 6.04 5.53 30.36
CA ILE A 349 6.93 4.45 30.83
C ILE A 349 6.15 3.16 31.10
N LYS A 350 4.99 3.25 31.75
CA LYS A 350 4.12 2.10 32.03
C LYS A 350 3.70 1.39 30.74
N PHE A 351 3.29 2.14 29.72
CA PHE A 351 2.83 1.58 28.45
C PHE A 351 3.97 1.08 27.55
N TYR A 352 5.15 1.69 27.57
CA TYR A 352 6.32 1.11 26.89
C TYR A 352 6.73 -0.23 27.51
N LYS A 353 6.69 -0.36 28.85
CA LYS A 353 6.92 -1.65 29.51
C LYS A 353 5.89 -2.70 29.08
N LYS A 354 4.60 -2.34 29.10
CA LYS A 354 3.51 -3.21 28.61
C LYS A 354 3.72 -3.63 27.14
N THR A 355 4.21 -2.73 26.30
CA THR A 355 4.53 -3.05 24.89
C THR A 355 5.58 -4.16 24.81
N LEU A 356 6.65 -4.08 25.61
CA LEU A 356 7.71 -5.09 25.65
C LEU A 356 7.28 -6.41 26.32
N GLU A 357 6.33 -6.36 27.27
CA GLU A 357 5.70 -7.57 27.83
C GLU A 357 4.91 -8.33 26.76
N LEU A 358 4.19 -7.61 25.88
CA LEU A 358 3.41 -8.20 24.79
C LEU A 358 4.28 -8.59 23.60
N ASN A 359 5.33 -7.83 23.30
CA ASN A 359 6.28 -8.08 22.23
C ASN A 359 7.69 -7.55 22.57
N PRO A 360 8.62 -8.43 23.00
CA PRO A 360 9.97 -8.05 23.39
C PRO A 360 10.85 -7.49 22.27
N ASP A 361 10.47 -7.65 21.00
CA ASP A 361 11.31 -7.29 19.85
C ASP A 361 11.11 -5.84 19.38
N ILE A 362 10.26 -5.07 20.06
CA ILE A 362 9.95 -3.68 19.66
C ILE A 362 11.08 -2.73 20.07
N GLU A 363 12.00 -2.47 19.14
CA GLU A 363 13.14 -1.58 19.33
C GLU A 363 12.76 -0.14 19.70
N GLU A 364 11.65 0.39 19.17
CA GLU A 364 11.16 1.72 19.54
C GLU A 364 10.91 1.83 21.04
N ALA A 365 10.21 0.86 21.63
CA ALA A 365 9.89 0.86 23.05
C ALA A 365 11.16 0.71 23.92
N LYS A 366 12.13 -0.11 23.51
CA LYS A 366 13.44 -0.24 24.18
C LYS A 366 14.19 1.09 24.20
N ASN A 367 14.28 1.74 23.04
CA ASN A 367 14.99 3.01 22.88
C ASN A 367 14.34 4.13 23.69
N ARG A 368 13.01 4.26 23.62
CA ARG A 368 12.24 5.25 24.39
C ARG A 368 12.37 5.04 25.90
N LEU A 369 12.31 3.80 26.39
CA LEU A 369 12.54 3.54 27.82
C LEU A 369 13.96 3.92 28.26
N LYS A 370 14.97 3.67 27.43
CA LYS A 370 16.35 4.08 27.74
C LYS A 370 16.47 5.61 27.82
N GLU A 371 15.87 6.34 26.88
CA GLU A 371 15.81 7.80 26.90
C GLU A 371 15.08 8.33 28.15
N LEU A 372 13.96 7.70 28.51
CA LEU A 372 13.11 8.12 29.63
C LEU A 372 13.60 7.66 31.00
N ASN A 373 14.54 6.72 31.10
CA ASN A 373 15.19 6.33 32.36
C ASN A 373 16.58 6.96 32.52
N GLY A 374 17.16 7.52 31.44
CA GLY A 374 18.48 8.16 31.41
C GLY A 374 18.48 9.67 31.74
N LYS A 375 17.35 10.21 32.20
CA LYS A 375 17.18 11.55 32.79
C LYS A 375 16.56 11.41 34.17
#